data_AF-A0A9D7QER0-F1
#
_entry.id   AF-A0A9D7QER0-F1
#
_cell.length_a   1.000
_cell.length_b   1.000
_cell.length_c   1.000
_cell.angle_alpha   90.00
_cell.angle_beta   90.00
_cell.angle_gamma   90.00
#
_symmetry.space_group_name_H-M   'P 1'
#
loop_
_entity.id
_entity.type
_entity.pdbx_description
1 polymer ?
#
loop_
_entity_poly.entity_id
_entity_poly.type
_entity_poly.pdbx_seq_one_letter_code
_entity_poly.pdbx_strand_id
1 'polypeptide(L)'
;MTDSQPLRPNPVSGLKHGRLLLAACVLVVGLASFLASRIQGDWGQVQVLDVKIPTQNGQWLVADLFRPRTATSANPAPLVVVVPGFQRSKETLANISLELARRGIVVMAIDPYAQGSSSSSTSPQSATTEGYGLFAVVNYAANTENLNYIDRTRIGATGHSAGGNAALQAASYFGREAARLGRPSKLHSVFVSGYVLSLTERVLSGIRSNVGVSYALYDEGAYRNELKNGDMRTAPEALRLLNLARAPGSPPLTDVAIDRYYGDVAARSLRVVHNERVLHPFQPYSVTATANQLEFFAKVFDLPGGRPVRDQVWYWKELLTLASLVAAFVALVPLAQLLLAHISYFQTLVQPLPPPQPPLQGKGRLYFWGFFWAGALIACFSYIPMTELSQVLFTAASGREQTWFFPQRMNNGVMLWAIFNGLVGFVLFYLGYRWHGQRNGATPGMWGATINGSELKRTAVLALTLATAFFLLLFTVYYFFHVDYRFVFIGVRVFQPVLLVLLLMYAPAFFPFFLSNSLRVNGAMRLAGQPEWKSMLVAGIANSFGLLLIVLVQYLTFAVTGTVHWTDGWLYINLLFAVVPMMFVLPYFNRYFFRLTGRIYLGPMVTCLVFIMILVSNTVCYVPL
;
A
#
# COMPACT_ATOMS: atom_id res chain seq x y z
N MET A 1 -42.11 -33.52 -15.56
CA MET A 1 -40.88 -34.14 -16.07
C MET A 1 -39.71 -33.22 -15.72
N THR A 2 -38.81 -33.74 -14.87
CA THR A 2 -37.44 -33.28 -14.57
C THR A 2 -37.23 -31.79 -14.23
N ASP A 3 -37.60 -31.42 -12.99
CA ASP A 3 -37.04 -30.25 -12.29
C ASP A 3 -35.56 -30.52 -11.96
N SER A 4 -34.66 -29.90 -12.71
CA SER A 4 -33.23 -29.89 -12.40
C SER A 4 -32.97 -28.86 -11.30
N GLN A 5 -33.11 -29.30 -10.04
CA GLN A 5 -32.50 -28.62 -8.90
C GLN A 5 -30.99 -28.46 -9.18
N PRO A 6 -30.41 -27.25 -9.13
CA PRO A 6 -28.96 -27.13 -9.18
C PRO A 6 -28.39 -27.80 -7.93
N LEU A 7 -27.61 -28.85 -8.19
CA LEU A 7 -26.92 -29.68 -7.21
C LEU A 7 -26.24 -28.83 -6.11
N ARG A 8 -26.60 -29.14 -4.87
CA ARG A 8 -25.95 -28.66 -3.65
C ARG A 8 -24.44 -28.94 -3.72
N PRO A 9 -23.55 -27.99 -3.40
CA PRO A 9 -22.27 -28.37 -2.83
C PRO A 9 -22.52 -28.61 -1.34
N ASN A 10 -22.81 -29.87 -0.99
CA ASN A 10 -22.46 -30.36 0.35
C ASN A 10 -20.95 -30.11 0.52
N PRO A 11 -20.42 -29.62 1.66
CA PRO A 11 -18.96 -29.46 1.83
C PRO A 11 -18.19 -30.75 1.51
N VAL A 12 -18.84 -31.92 1.58
CA VAL A 12 -18.35 -33.23 1.15
C VAL A 12 -18.34 -33.42 -0.38
N SER A 13 -19.35 -32.94 -1.10
CA SER A 13 -19.43 -33.02 -2.57
C SER A 13 -18.58 -31.91 -3.19
N GLY A 14 -17.31 -32.23 -3.46
CA GLY A 14 -16.34 -31.26 -3.95
C GLY A 14 -14.99 -31.34 -3.26
N LEU A 15 -14.81 -32.19 -2.24
CA LEU A 15 -13.55 -32.30 -1.50
C LEU A 15 -12.34 -32.60 -2.37
N LYS A 16 -12.48 -33.46 -3.39
CA LYS A 16 -11.40 -33.73 -4.35
C LYS A 16 -10.99 -32.45 -5.10
N HIS A 17 -11.96 -31.65 -5.52
CA HIS A 17 -11.73 -30.35 -6.17
C HIS A 17 -11.15 -29.33 -5.17
N GLY A 18 -11.61 -29.30 -3.92
CA GLY A 18 -11.08 -28.42 -2.88
C GLY A 18 -9.63 -28.71 -2.52
N ARG A 19 -9.25 -29.99 -2.38
CA ARG A 19 -7.84 -30.40 -2.18
C ARG A 19 -6.96 -29.99 -3.34
N LEU A 20 -7.40 -30.27 -4.57
CA LEU A 20 -6.66 -29.93 -5.78
C LEU A 20 -6.51 -28.40 -5.92
N LEU A 21 -7.57 -27.64 -5.65
CA LEU A 21 -7.54 -26.18 -5.69
C LEU A 21 -6.59 -25.60 -4.64
N LEU A 22 -6.64 -26.08 -3.39
CA LEU A 22 -5.72 -25.63 -2.35
C LEU A 22 -4.27 -25.93 -2.74
N ALA A 23 -3.99 -27.16 -3.22
CA ALA A 23 -2.66 -27.54 -3.68
C ALA A 23 -2.19 -26.66 -4.85
N ALA A 24 -3.06 -26.38 -5.82
CA ALA A 24 -2.76 -25.48 -6.92
C ALA A 24 -2.47 -24.06 -6.45
N CYS A 25 -3.26 -23.52 -5.50
CA CYS A 25 -3.00 -22.19 -4.94
C CYS A 25 -1.66 -22.13 -4.22
N VAL A 26 -1.34 -23.10 -3.36
CA VAL A 26 -0.05 -23.16 -2.65
C VAL A 26 1.11 -23.31 -3.63
N LEU A 27 0.95 -24.12 -4.69
CA LEU A 27 1.95 -24.27 -5.75
C LEU A 27 2.16 -22.95 -6.51
N VAL A 28 1.10 -22.24 -6.87
CA VAL A 28 1.18 -20.93 -7.54
C VAL A 28 1.89 -19.92 -6.64
N VAL A 29 1.54 -19.85 -5.35
CA VAL A 29 2.23 -19.00 -4.38
C VAL A 29 3.72 -19.33 -4.34
N GLY A 30 4.08 -20.61 -4.19
CA GLY A 30 5.48 -21.04 -4.14
C GLY A 30 6.26 -20.72 -5.41
N LEU A 31 5.73 -21.08 -6.58
CA LEU A 31 6.42 -20.89 -7.87
C LEU A 31 6.51 -19.41 -8.25
N ALA A 32 5.42 -18.65 -8.13
CA ALA A 32 5.41 -17.25 -8.49
C ALA A 32 6.30 -16.42 -7.55
N SER A 33 6.28 -16.70 -6.24
CA SER A 33 7.18 -16.05 -5.29
C SER A 33 8.65 -16.44 -5.48
N PHE A 34 8.93 -17.71 -5.82
CA PHE A 34 10.28 -18.12 -6.20
C PHE A 34 10.79 -17.33 -7.43
N LEU A 35 10.02 -17.28 -8.51
CA LEU A 35 10.38 -16.54 -9.72
C LEU A 35 10.53 -15.03 -9.45
N ALA A 36 9.63 -14.45 -8.63
CA ALA A 36 9.72 -13.05 -8.21
C ALA A 36 11.03 -12.76 -7.46
N SER A 37 11.46 -13.69 -6.59
CA SER A 37 12.75 -13.61 -5.89
C SER A 37 13.94 -13.74 -6.84
N ARG A 38 13.88 -14.63 -7.83
CA ARG A 38 14.91 -14.73 -8.87
C ARG A 38 15.04 -13.43 -9.65
N ILE A 39 13.95 -12.78 -9.99
CA ILE A 39 13.97 -11.47 -10.65
C ILE A 39 14.53 -10.38 -9.72
N GLN A 40 14.09 -10.35 -8.46
CA GLN A 40 14.57 -9.39 -7.45
C GLN A 40 16.08 -9.47 -7.23
N GLY A 41 16.64 -10.69 -7.21
CA GLY A 41 18.06 -10.94 -7.04
C GLY A 41 18.88 -10.97 -8.34
N ASP A 42 18.36 -10.49 -9.48
CA ASP A 42 18.98 -10.57 -10.81
C ASP A 42 19.55 -11.97 -11.12
N TRP A 43 18.72 -13.00 -10.94
CA TRP A 43 19.09 -14.40 -11.10
C TRP A 43 20.31 -14.80 -10.27
N GLY A 44 20.44 -14.23 -9.07
CA GLY A 44 21.50 -14.52 -8.11
C GLY A 44 22.72 -13.62 -8.23
N GLN A 45 22.76 -12.67 -9.18
CA GLN A 45 23.83 -11.68 -9.26
C GLN A 45 23.73 -10.59 -8.19
N VAL A 46 22.55 -10.43 -7.59
CA VAL A 46 22.30 -9.54 -6.46
C VAL A 46 21.86 -10.38 -5.24
N GLN A 47 22.52 -10.15 -4.12
CA GLN A 47 22.12 -10.68 -2.82
C GLN A 47 21.17 -9.68 -2.16
N VAL A 48 20.03 -10.16 -1.63
CA VAL A 48 19.07 -9.33 -0.88
C VAL A 48 19.04 -9.82 0.57
N LEU A 49 19.24 -8.90 1.52
CA LEU A 49 19.35 -9.19 2.95
C LEU A 49 18.56 -8.17 3.77
N ASP A 50 17.89 -8.62 4.84
CA ASP A 50 17.39 -7.71 5.87
C ASP A 50 18.55 -7.20 6.74
N VAL A 51 18.57 -5.90 7.01
CA VAL A 51 19.53 -5.25 7.91
C VAL A 51 18.76 -4.42 8.94
N LYS A 52 19.13 -4.55 10.21
CA LYS A 52 18.62 -3.71 11.30
C LYS A 52 19.75 -2.85 11.85
N ILE A 53 19.60 -1.52 11.76
CA ILE A 53 20.62 -0.54 12.13
C ILE A 53 20.15 0.18 13.40
N PRO A 54 20.89 0.11 14.53
CA PRO A 54 20.59 0.92 15.69
C PRO A 54 20.85 2.40 15.37
N THR A 55 19.96 3.27 15.83
CA THR A 55 20.05 4.72 15.61
C THR A 55 19.92 5.47 16.95
N GLN A 56 19.84 6.80 16.90
CA GLN A 56 19.84 7.65 18.08
C GLN A 56 18.66 7.37 19.04
N ASN A 57 18.85 7.63 20.33
CA ASN A 57 17.78 7.60 21.35
C ASN A 57 17.03 6.25 21.47
N GLY A 58 17.73 5.13 21.27
CA GLY A 58 17.12 3.78 21.34
C GLY A 58 16.26 3.41 20.13
N GLN A 59 16.21 4.25 19.09
CA GLN A 59 15.54 3.98 17.83
C GLN A 59 16.31 2.95 16.99
N TRP A 60 15.64 2.40 15.97
CA TRP A 60 16.28 1.54 14.97
C TRP A 60 15.60 1.65 13.61
N LEU A 61 16.37 1.38 12.56
CA LEU A 61 15.89 1.26 11.20
C LEU A 61 16.00 -0.18 10.71
N VAL A 62 15.03 -0.60 9.91
CA VAL A 62 15.10 -1.83 9.12
C VAL A 62 15.22 -1.47 7.65
N ALA A 63 16.05 -2.21 6.92
CA ALA A 63 16.27 -1.99 5.50
C ALA A 63 16.51 -3.31 4.75
N ASP A 64 16.15 -3.34 3.47
CA ASP A 64 16.62 -4.35 2.54
C ASP A 64 17.92 -3.85 1.90
N LEU A 65 18.99 -4.63 2.06
CA LEU A 65 20.27 -4.43 1.42
C LEU A 65 20.32 -5.27 0.14
N PHE A 66 20.31 -4.61 -1.02
CA PHE A 66 20.57 -5.21 -2.32
C PHE A 66 22.05 -5.02 -2.65
N ARG A 67 22.83 -6.09 -2.52
CA ARG A 67 24.26 -6.10 -2.79
C ARG A 67 24.56 -6.88 -4.08
N PRO A 68 24.98 -6.21 -5.17
CA PRO A 68 25.55 -6.90 -6.33
C PRO A 68 26.77 -7.71 -5.90
N ARG A 69 26.92 -8.94 -6.40
CA ARG A 69 28.05 -9.82 -6.03
C ARG A 69 29.40 -9.25 -6.45
N THR A 70 29.42 -8.36 -7.43
CA THR A 70 30.60 -7.62 -7.87
C THR A 70 31.09 -6.59 -6.84
N ALA A 71 30.23 -6.15 -5.91
CA ALA A 71 30.60 -5.24 -4.84
C ALA A 71 31.36 -5.99 -3.74
N THR A 72 32.68 -5.80 -3.72
CA THR A 72 33.61 -6.43 -2.78
C THR A 72 34.56 -5.38 -2.22
N SER A 73 35.35 -5.73 -1.20
CA SER A 73 36.38 -4.81 -0.68
C SER A 73 37.42 -4.42 -1.74
N ALA A 74 37.74 -5.33 -2.65
CA ALA A 74 38.67 -5.09 -3.77
C ALA A 74 38.02 -4.31 -4.92
N ASN A 75 36.69 -4.35 -5.04
CA ASN A 75 35.91 -3.61 -6.04
C ASN A 75 34.71 -2.92 -5.38
N PRO A 76 34.94 -1.80 -4.65
CA PRO A 76 33.86 -1.09 -3.98
C PRO A 76 32.87 -0.47 -4.97
N ALA A 77 31.58 -0.55 -4.65
CA ALA A 77 30.50 -0.04 -5.50
C ALA A 77 29.84 1.22 -4.89
N PRO A 78 29.22 2.08 -5.70
CA PRO A 78 28.35 3.15 -5.21
C PRO A 78 27.21 2.61 -4.34
N LEU A 79 26.73 3.43 -3.42
CA LEU A 79 25.56 3.15 -2.59
C LEU A 79 24.43 4.12 -2.94
N VAL A 80 23.19 3.63 -3.06
CA VAL A 80 21.99 4.48 -3.05
C VAL A 80 21.07 4.04 -1.91
N VAL A 81 20.71 4.98 -1.04
CA VAL A 81 19.67 4.76 -0.03
C VAL A 81 18.31 5.14 -0.63
N VAL A 82 17.36 4.21 -0.65
CA VAL A 82 16.01 4.40 -1.20
C VAL A 82 15.03 4.62 -0.05
N VAL A 83 14.35 5.77 -0.06
CA VAL A 83 13.38 6.17 0.96
C VAL A 83 11.98 6.19 0.34
N PRO A 84 11.05 5.34 0.80
CA PRO A 84 9.67 5.35 0.32
C PRO A 84 8.89 6.54 0.88
N GLY A 85 7.70 6.77 0.31
CA GLY A 85 6.80 7.86 0.72
C GLY A 85 6.09 7.62 2.04
N PHE A 86 5.19 8.54 2.39
CA PHE A 86 4.31 8.39 3.56
C PHE A 86 3.33 7.23 3.36
N GLN A 87 3.09 6.44 4.43
CA GLN A 87 2.33 5.18 4.44
C GLN A 87 2.92 4.05 3.59
N ARG A 88 4.23 4.06 3.39
CA ARG A 88 4.91 3.07 2.54
C ARG A 88 6.08 2.45 3.29
N SER A 89 6.60 1.41 2.69
CA SER A 89 7.67 0.60 3.25
C SER A 89 8.79 0.34 2.25
N LYS A 90 9.89 -0.25 2.72
CA LYS A 90 11.05 -0.63 1.87
C LYS A 90 10.62 -1.41 0.63
N GLU A 91 9.61 -2.25 0.81
CA GLU A 91 8.97 -3.01 -0.25
C GLU A 91 8.41 -2.13 -1.38
N THR A 92 7.75 -1.01 -1.06
CA THR A 92 7.01 -0.20 -2.06
C THR A 92 7.91 0.31 -3.19
N LEU A 93 9.18 0.62 -2.89
CA LEU A 93 10.16 1.07 -3.89
C LEU A 93 11.18 -0.02 -4.25
N ALA A 94 10.82 -1.30 -4.08
CA ALA A 94 11.66 -2.41 -4.49
C ALA A 94 11.90 -2.42 -6.00
N ASN A 95 10.98 -1.86 -6.80
CA ASN A 95 11.15 -1.68 -8.24
C ASN A 95 12.37 -0.80 -8.57
N ILE A 96 12.56 0.31 -7.86
CA ILE A 96 13.75 1.16 -8.00
C ILE A 96 14.99 0.43 -7.49
N SER A 97 14.86 -0.24 -6.34
CA SER A 97 15.98 -0.88 -5.66
C SER A 97 16.59 -2.02 -6.47
N LEU A 98 15.75 -2.90 -7.04
CA LEU A 98 16.23 -3.99 -7.88
C LEU A 98 16.88 -3.48 -9.18
N GLU A 99 16.34 -2.42 -9.79
CA GLU A 99 16.88 -1.90 -11.05
C GLU A 99 18.23 -1.20 -10.90
N LEU A 100 18.44 -0.49 -9.79
CA LEU A 100 19.73 0.07 -9.43
C LEU A 100 20.73 -1.05 -9.14
N ALA A 101 20.33 -2.08 -8.38
CA ALA A 101 21.20 -3.21 -8.05
C ALA A 101 21.63 -4.02 -9.27
N ARG A 102 20.74 -4.24 -10.24
CA ARG A 102 21.04 -4.86 -11.54
C ARG A 102 22.13 -4.12 -12.35
N ARG A 103 22.43 -2.86 -11.98
CA ARG A 103 23.42 -1.99 -12.62
C ARG A 103 24.67 -1.78 -11.77
N GLY A 104 24.89 -2.64 -10.77
CA GLY A 104 26.12 -2.63 -9.98
C GLY A 104 26.13 -1.60 -8.84
N ILE A 105 24.99 -1.00 -8.51
CA ILE A 105 24.84 -0.11 -7.34
C ILE A 105 24.41 -0.94 -6.13
N VAL A 106 25.05 -0.77 -4.98
CA VAL A 106 24.49 -1.31 -3.73
C VAL A 106 23.31 -0.44 -3.32
N VAL A 107 22.21 -1.04 -2.90
CA VAL A 107 21.02 -0.29 -2.48
C VAL A 107 20.63 -0.65 -1.05
N MET A 108 20.30 0.35 -0.24
CA MET A 108 19.61 0.17 1.04
C MET A 108 18.21 0.77 0.95
N ALA A 109 17.19 -0.07 0.80
CA ALA A 109 15.79 0.35 0.82
C ALA A 109 15.30 0.35 2.27
N ILE A 110 15.01 1.51 2.83
CA ILE A 110 14.69 1.62 4.26
C ILE A 110 13.18 1.55 4.49
N ASP A 111 12.77 0.90 5.57
CA ASP A 111 11.50 1.21 6.22
C ASP A 111 11.68 2.55 6.96
N PRO A 112 10.93 3.61 6.63
CA PRO A 112 11.02 4.89 7.32
C PRO A 112 10.70 4.75 8.81
N TYR A 113 11.18 5.68 9.66
CA TYR A 113 10.67 5.77 11.03
C TYR A 113 9.14 5.83 11.08
N ALA A 114 8.57 5.16 12.09
CA ALA A 114 7.14 4.94 12.30
C ALA A 114 6.44 4.17 11.17
N GLN A 115 7.17 3.50 10.28
CA GLN A 115 6.62 2.77 9.14
C GLN A 115 7.31 1.41 8.99
N GLY A 116 6.59 0.45 8.42
CA GLY A 116 7.11 -0.90 8.19
C GLY A 116 7.62 -1.57 9.46
N SER A 117 8.90 -1.92 9.51
CA SER A 117 9.55 -2.60 10.64
C SER A 117 10.61 -1.73 11.38
N SER A 118 10.69 -0.44 11.06
CA SER A 118 11.50 0.51 11.81
C SER A 118 10.77 0.99 13.06
N SER A 119 11.51 1.46 14.06
CA SER A 119 10.91 2.07 15.26
C SER A 119 10.18 3.36 14.91
N SER A 120 9.36 3.86 15.84
CA SER A 120 8.93 5.27 15.80
C SER A 120 10.12 6.22 15.94
N SER A 121 9.90 7.49 15.60
CA SER A 121 10.85 8.56 15.89
C SER A 121 10.40 9.42 17.06
N THR A 122 11.36 9.91 17.83
CA THR A 122 11.13 10.92 18.87
C THR A 122 10.86 12.32 18.29
N SER A 123 11.06 12.50 16.97
CA SER A 123 10.76 13.72 16.24
C SER A 123 9.45 13.60 15.46
N PRO A 124 8.41 14.41 15.75
CA PRO A 124 7.18 14.48 14.95
C PRO A 124 7.41 14.93 13.49
N GLN A 125 8.61 15.45 13.18
CA GLN A 125 9.00 15.93 11.87
C GLN A 125 10.16 15.11 11.27
N SER A 126 10.28 13.83 11.63
CA SER A 126 11.38 12.95 11.23
C SER A 126 11.69 12.93 9.72
N ALA A 127 10.69 13.12 8.84
CA ALA A 127 10.89 13.27 7.39
C ALA A 127 11.86 14.41 7.04
N THR A 128 11.81 15.50 7.80
CA THR A 128 12.59 16.72 7.57
C THR A 128 13.83 16.76 8.45
N THR A 129 13.70 16.42 9.73
CA THR A 129 14.77 16.53 10.74
C THR A 129 15.73 15.36 10.75
N GLU A 130 15.31 14.20 10.25
CA GLU A 130 16.09 12.94 10.27
C GLU A 130 16.11 12.24 8.90
N GLY A 131 15.45 12.82 7.89
CA GLY A 131 15.28 12.20 6.58
C GLY A 131 14.58 10.85 6.65
N TYR A 132 13.63 10.67 7.59
CA TYR A 132 13.00 9.38 7.90
C TYR A 132 13.97 8.25 8.30
N GLY A 133 15.18 8.62 8.76
CA GLY A 133 16.25 7.68 9.06
C GLY A 133 17.39 7.69 8.06
N LEU A 134 17.21 8.32 6.89
CA LEU A 134 18.24 8.47 5.88
C LEU A 134 19.54 9.06 6.44
N PHE A 135 19.45 10.02 7.36
CA PHE A 135 20.64 10.66 7.92
C PHE A 135 21.48 9.64 8.71
N ALA A 136 20.82 8.76 9.47
CA ALA A 136 21.49 7.70 10.22
C ALA A 136 22.15 6.68 9.27
N VAL A 137 21.45 6.27 8.20
CA VAL A 137 21.99 5.31 7.22
C VAL A 137 23.19 5.88 6.45
N VAL A 138 23.14 7.14 6.01
CA VAL A 138 24.27 7.78 5.33
C VAL A 138 25.47 7.90 6.29
N ASN A 139 25.24 8.27 7.55
CA ASN A 139 26.30 8.28 8.55
C ASN A 139 26.87 6.88 8.81
N TYR A 140 26.02 5.85 8.90
CA TYR A 140 26.47 4.47 9.06
C TYR A 140 27.35 4.05 7.87
N ALA A 141 26.86 4.20 6.64
CA ALA A 141 27.58 3.83 5.42
C ALA A 141 28.91 4.59 5.24
N ALA A 142 28.95 5.88 5.58
CA ALA A 142 30.15 6.69 5.44
C ALA A 142 31.25 6.36 6.46
N ASN A 143 30.89 5.79 7.62
CA ASN A 143 31.83 5.63 8.75
C ASN A 143 32.09 4.18 9.16
N THR A 144 31.21 3.23 8.86
CA THR A 144 31.35 1.84 9.29
C THR A 144 32.34 1.04 8.44
N GLU A 145 33.09 0.14 9.05
CA GLU A 145 33.94 -0.84 8.35
C GLU A 145 33.14 -2.06 7.87
N ASN A 146 31.93 -2.28 8.40
CA ASN A 146 31.07 -3.41 8.03
C ASN A 146 30.65 -3.40 6.55
N LEU A 147 30.73 -2.23 5.91
CA LEU A 147 30.36 -1.98 4.53
C LEU A 147 31.61 -1.69 3.68
N ASN A 148 32.67 -2.47 3.88
CA ASN A 148 33.95 -2.32 3.18
C ASN A 148 33.89 -2.46 1.64
N TYR A 149 32.76 -2.90 1.11
CA TYR A 149 32.46 -2.98 -0.32
C TYR A 149 31.71 -1.75 -0.87
N ILE A 150 31.56 -0.69 -0.07
CA ILE A 150 30.96 0.58 -0.49
C ILE A 150 32.04 1.62 -0.74
N ASP A 151 31.96 2.24 -1.92
CA ASP A 151 32.71 3.45 -2.20
C ASP A 151 32.09 4.64 -1.46
N ARG A 152 32.75 5.05 -0.37
CA ARG A 152 32.32 6.15 0.50
C ARG A 152 32.29 7.52 -0.20
N THR A 153 32.93 7.65 -1.37
CA THR A 153 32.89 8.89 -2.16
C THR A 153 31.66 9.00 -3.06
N ARG A 154 30.96 7.87 -3.29
CA ARG A 154 29.80 7.72 -4.18
C ARG A 154 28.57 7.18 -3.42
N ILE A 155 28.19 7.86 -2.34
CA ILE A 155 26.94 7.60 -1.62
C ILE A 155 25.86 8.56 -2.13
N GLY A 156 24.75 8.03 -2.60
CA GLY A 156 23.58 8.79 -3.00
C GLY A 156 22.31 8.41 -2.23
N ALA A 157 21.26 9.17 -2.46
CA ALA A 157 19.94 8.87 -1.91
C ALA A 157 18.84 9.21 -2.89
N THR A 158 17.72 8.52 -2.77
CA THR A 158 16.54 8.82 -3.57
C THR A 158 15.29 8.54 -2.79
N GLY A 159 14.19 9.17 -3.18
CA GLY A 159 12.90 8.78 -2.66
C GLY A 159 11.75 9.40 -3.42
N HIS A 160 10.55 8.86 -3.17
CA HIS A 160 9.31 9.33 -3.76
C HIS A 160 8.46 10.07 -2.72
N SER A 161 7.84 11.19 -3.10
CA SER A 161 6.96 11.99 -2.24
C SER A 161 7.69 12.43 -0.95
N ALA A 162 7.18 12.09 0.23
CA ALA A 162 7.84 12.38 1.50
C ALA A 162 9.28 11.80 1.59
N GLY A 163 9.57 10.69 0.88
CA GLY A 163 10.94 10.16 0.75
C GLY A 163 11.83 11.01 -0.18
N GLY A 164 11.24 11.66 -1.18
CA GLY A 164 11.93 12.65 -2.01
C GLY A 164 12.31 13.89 -1.19
N ASN A 165 11.40 14.38 -0.34
CA ASN A 165 11.73 15.41 0.65
C ASN A 165 12.89 14.97 1.55
N ALA A 166 12.86 13.75 2.09
CA ALA A 166 13.93 13.22 2.93
C ALA A 166 15.28 13.23 2.21
N ALA A 167 15.34 12.82 0.94
CA ALA A 167 16.57 12.87 0.13
C ALA A 167 17.09 14.30 -0.05
N LEU A 168 16.20 15.27 -0.36
CA LEU A 168 16.59 16.67 -0.51
C LEU A 168 17.10 17.29 0.82
N GLN A 169 16.42 16.99 1.94
CA GLN A 169 16.83 17.46 3.26
C GLN A 169 18.17 16.86 3.67
N ALA A 170 18.43 15.59 3.34
CA ALA A 170 19.74 14.97 3.57
C ALA A 170 20.85 15.66 2.77
N ALA A 171 20.60 16.01 1.50
CA ALA A 171 21.57 16.75 0.69
C ALA A 171 21.92 18.12 1.29
N SER A 172 20.92 18.83 1.84
CA SER A 172 21.14 20.10 2.52
C SER A 172 21.88 19.92 3.85
N TYR A 173 21.48 18.93 4.65
CA TYR A 173 22.09 18.63 5.96
C TYR A 173 23.58 18.28 5.81
N PHE A 174 23.90 17.28 4.97
CA PHE A 174 25.27 16.84 4.77
C PHE A 174 26.10 17.87 3.98
N GLY A 175 25.48 18.68 3.13
CA GLY A 175 26.16 19.79 2.46
C GLY A 175 26.53 20.94 3.41
N ARG A 176 25.68 21.25 4.39
CA ARG A 176 26.02 22.20 5.48
C ARG A 176 27.10 21.62 6.40
N GLU A 177 27.03 20.34 6.74
CA GLU A 177 28.09 19.65 7.50
C GLU A 177 29.44 19.72 6.75
N ALA A 178 29.43 19.45 5.45
CA ALA A 178 30.58 19.53 4.55
C ALA A 178 31.22 20.91 4.56
N ALA A 179 30.41 21.96 4.38
CA ALA A 179 30.87 23.35 4.40
C ALA A 179 31.50 23.72 5.74
N ARG A 180 30.89 23.33 6.87
CA ARG A 180 31.42 23.58 8.21
C ARG A 180 32.76 22.88 8.46
N LEU A 181 32.92 21.66 7.93
CA LEU A 181 34.10 20.83 8.17
C LEU A 181 35.19 20.96 7.10
N GLY A 182 34.97 21.78 6.05
CA GLY A 182 35.93 21.96 4.96
C GLY A 182 36.22 20.69 4.15
N ARG A 183 35.27 19.75 4.08
CA ARG A 183 35.42 18.46 3.38
C ARG A 183 34.26 18.19 2.43
N PRO A 184 34.41 17.29 1.43
CA PRO A 184 33.29 16.91 0.57
C PRO A 184 32.08 16.35 1.36
N SER A 185 30.87 16.61 0.87
CA SER A 185 29.65 16.05 1.45
C SER A 185 29.67 14.53 1.42
N LYS A 186 29.23 13.90 2.52
CA LYS A 186 29.01 12.44 2.57
C LYS A 186 28.00 12.00 1.50
N LEU A 187 27.01 12.84 1.21
CA LEU A 187 26.04 12.60 0.16
C LEU A 187 26.54 13.22 -1.16
N HIS A 188 26.93 12.36 -2.10
CA HIS A 188 27.42 12.69 -3.42
C HIS A 188 26.29 13.20 -4.33
N SER A 189 25.15 12.52 -4.34
CA SER A 189 24.04 12.82 -5.25
C SER A 189 22.70 12.43 -4.68
N VAL A 190 21.65 13.16 -5.05
CA VAL A 190 20.27 12.81 -4.69
C VAL A 190 19.33 12.86 -5.88
N PHE A 191 18.34 11.98 -5.90
CA PHE A 191 17.24 12.03 -6.85
C PHE A 191 15.90 12.19 -6.10
N VAL A 192 15.18 13.26 -6.39
CA VAL A 192 13.94 13.63 -5.70
C VAL A 192 12.78 13.36 -6.64
N SER A 193 11.97 12.36 -6.31
CA SER A 193 10.78 12.01 -7.07
C SER A 193 9.51 12.45 -6.31
N GLY A 194 8.54 13.03 -7.01
CA GLY A 194 7.21 13.37 -6.47
C GLY A 194 7.19 14.43 -5.37
N TYR A 195 8.21 15.28 -5.22
CA TYR A 195 8.22 16.33 -4.19
C TYR A 195 9.03 17.57 -4.58
N VAL A 196 8.39 18.74 -4.55
CA VAL A 196 9.03 20.02 -4.91
C VAL A 196 8.90 21.13 -3.85
N LEU A 197 8.07 20.93 -2.82
CA LEU A 197 7.76 21.99 -1.82
C LEU A 197 8.98 22.45 -0.99
N SER A 198 10.02 21.61 -0.90
CA SER A 198 11.27 21.94 -0.21
C SER A 198 12.35 22.52 -1.13
N LEU A 199 12.07 22.75 -2.42
CA LEU A 199 12.97 23.43 -3.35
C LEU A 199 13.00 24.95 -3.10
N THR A 200 13.24 25.32 -1.84
CA THR A 200 13.36 26.69 -1.35
C THR A 200 14.83 27.11 -1.31
N GLU A 201 15.11 28.40 -1.37
CA GLU A 201 16.49 28.92 -1.27
C GLU A 201 17.20 28.47 0.01
N ARG A 202 16.46 28.44 1.13
CA ARG A 202 16.98 27.98 2.43
C ARG A 202 17.50 26.55 2.36
N VAL A 203 16.77 25.64 1.72
CA VAL A 203 17.20 24.23 1.63
C VAL A 203 18.31 24.10 0.58
N LEU A 204 18.09 24.67 -0.61
CA LEU A 204 18.97 24.53 -1.77
C LEU A 204 20.36 25.14 -1.56
N SER A 205 20.48 26.27 -0.86
CA SER A 205 21.77 26.90 -0.53
C SER A 205 22.70 26.03 0.32
N GLY A 206 22.14 25.07 1.06
CA GLY A 206 22.90 24.10 1.85
C GLY A 206 23.44 22.92 1.05
N ILE A 207 22.97 22.70 -0.19
CA ILE A 207 23.25 21.48 -0.95
C ILE A 207 24.65 21.52 -1.58
N ARG A 208 25.41 20.44 -1.38
CA ARG A 208 26.74 20.19 -1.99
C ARG A 208 26.77 18.82 -2.69
N SER A 209 25.71 18.54 -3.44
CA SER A 209 25.42 17.25 -4.09
C SER A 209 24.83 17.49 -5.48
N ASN A 210 25.02 16.56 -6.42
CA ASN A 210 24.25 16.56 -7.67
C ASN A 210 22.78 16.25 -7.35
N VAL A 211 21.84 16.88 -8.07
CA VAL A 211 20.40 16.74 -7.78
C VAL A 211 19.61 16.48 -9.06
N GLY A 212 18.96 15.32 -9.13
CA GLY A 212 17.90 15.06 -10.11
C GLY A 212 16.54 15.28 -9.48
N VAL A 213 15.60 15.86 -10.22
CA VAL A 213 14.21 16.00 -9.80
C VAL A 213 13.30 15.40 -10.85
N SER A 214 12.28 14.65 -10.42
CA SER A 214 11.22 14.12 -11.26
C SER A 214 9.89 14.41 -10.59
N TYR A 215 9.04 15.21 -11.24
CA TYR A 215 7.73 15.60 -10.70
C TYR A 215 6.64 15.27 -11.71
N ALA A 216 5.56 14.64 -11.26
CA ALA A 216 4.51 14.22 -12.17
C ALA A 216 3.76 15.44 -12.73
N LEU A 217 3.52 15.47 -14.04
CA LEU A 217 2.78 16.58 -14.68
C LEU A 217 1.35 16.68 -14.13
N TYR A 218 0.74 15.53 -13.85
CA TYR A 218 -0.59 15.43 -13.26
C TYR A 218 -0.50 15.05 -11.78
N ASP A 219 0.44 15.65 -11.03
CA ASP A 219 0.53 15.43 -9.58
C ASP A 219 -0.67 16.06 -8.86
N GLU A 220 -1.47 15.23 -8.18
CA GLU A 220 -2.66 15.64 -7.43
C GLU A 220 -2.34 16.66 -6.33
N GLY A 221 -1.11 16.65 -5.82
CA GLY A 221 -0.61 17.57 -4.81
C GLY A 221 -0.11 18.90 -5.37
N ALA A 222 -0.14 19.12 -6.68
CA ALA A 222 0.42 20.30 -7.34
C ALA A 222 -0.35 21.61 -7.08
N TYR A 223 -1.58 21.55 -6.54
CA TYR A 223 -2.30 22.72 -6.03
C TYR A 223 -1.52 23.44 -4.90
N ARG A 224 -0.54 22.77 -4.29
CA ARG A 224 0.34 23.33 -3.27
C ARG A 224 1.56 24.06 -3.84
N ASN A 225 1.91 23.81 -5.10
CA ASN A 225 3.00 24.50 -5.78
C ASN A 225 2.70 26.00 -5.92
N GLU A 226 3.72 26.80 -6.19
CA GLU A 226 3.58 28.26 -6.32
C GLU A 226 2.64 28.62 -7.48
N LEU A 227 2.79 27.96 -8.64
CA LEU A 227 1.92 28.15 -9.81
C LEU A 227 0.66 27.27 -9.82
N LYS A 228 0.39 26.54 -8.74
CA LYS A 228 -0.84 25.72 -8.57
C LYS A 228 -1.04 24.63 -9.64
N ASN A 229 0.04 24.18 -10.29
CA ASN A 229 0.00 23.11 -11.27
C ASN A 229 1.34 22.33 -11.30
N GLY A 230 1.35 21.20 -12.01
CA GLY A 230 2.49 20.26 -12.07
C GLY A 230 3.48 20.51 -13.21
N ASP A 231 3.32 21.58 -13.99
CA ASP A 231 4.21 21.90 -15.11
C ASP A 231 5.52 22.50 -14.61
N MET A 232 6.61 21.75 -14.77
CA MET A 232 7.93 22.16 -14.28
C MET A 232 8.69 23.08 -15.25
N ARG A 233 8.15 23.36 -16.45
CA ARG A 233 8.81 24.21 -17.45
C ARG A 233 8.98 25.66 -17.00
N THR A 234 8.04 26.15 -16.17
CA THR A 234 8.05 27.53 -15.66
C THR A 234 7.92 27.59 -14.13
N ALA A 235 7.93 26.44 -13.45
CA ALA A 235 7.76 26.37 -12.00
C ALA A 235 8.91 27.08 -11.25
N PRO A 236 8.62 28.02 -10.34
CA PRO A 236 9.62 28.66 -9.50
C PRO A 236 10.46 27.67 -8.67
N GLU A 237 9.87 26.56 -8.24
CA GLU A 237 10.56 25.45 -7.58
C GLU A 237 11.69 24.88 -8.47
N ALA A 238 11.40 24.59 -9.73
CA ALA A 238 12.36 24.05 -10.68
C ALA A 238 13.40 25.10 -11.11
N LEU A 239 12.98 26.34 -11.37
CA LEU A 239 13.87 27.44 -11.72
C LEU A 239 14.86 27.76 -10.59
N ARG A 240 14.41 27.77 -9.32
CA ARG A 240 15.30 27.96 -8.16
C ARG A 240 16.35 26.85 -8.06
N LEU A 241 15.95 25.59 -8.25
CA LEU A 241 16.87 24.45 -8.25
C LEU A 241 18.01 24.64 -9.27
N LEU A 242 17.66 25.04 -10.49
CA LEU A 242 18.64 25.21 -11.56
C LEU A 242 19.50 26.45 -11.32
N ASN A 243 18.89 27.60 -11.05
CA ASN A 243 19.60 28.88 -10.96
C ASN A 243 20.58 28.95 -9.79
N LEU A 244 20.25 28.38 -8.62
CA LEU A 244 21.16 28.38 -7.46
C LEU A 244 22.40 27.49 -7.65
N ALA A 245 22.37 26.55 -8.59
CA ALA A 245 23.49 25.66 -8.88
C ALA A 245 24.42 26.21 -9.99
N ARG A 246 24.03 27.30 -10.65
CA ARG A 246 24.81 27.92 -11.73
C ARG A 246 25.96 28.75 -11.17
N ALA A 247 26.97 28.97 -12.01
CA ALA A 247 28.09 29.85 -11.67
C ALA A 247 27.59 31.27 -11.35
N PRO A 248 28.15 31.94 -10.32
CA PRO A 248 27.82 33.33 -10.02
C PRO A 248 27.93 34.24 -11.26
N GLY A 249 26.96 35.13 -11.45
CA GLY A 249 26.91 36.04 -12.61
C GLY A 249 26.31 35.44 -13.88
N SER A 250 25.93 34.16 -13.90
CA SER A 250 25.18 33.59 -15.02
C SER A 250 23.81 34.26 -15.17
N PRO A 251 23.35 34.56 -16.40
CA PRO A 251 21.97 34.97 -16.63
C PRO A 251 20.99 33.94 -16.04
N PRO A 252 19.97 34.38 -15.28
CA PRO A 252 19.00 33.46 -14.70
C PRO A 252 18.19 32.80 -15.82
N LEU A 253 17.95 31.51 -15.68
CA LEU A 253 16.98 30.80 -16.50
C LEU A 253 15.58 31.33 -16.20
N THR A 254 14.83 31.59 -17.26
CA THR A 254 13.40 31.95 -17.22
C THR A 254 12.49 30.76 -17.49
N ASP A 255 13.03 29.72 -18.11
CA ASP A 255 12.35 28.48 -18.44
C ASP A 255 13.28 27.28 -18.23
N VAL A 256 12.66 26.13 -17.98
CA VAL A 256 13.32 24.84 -17.77
C VAL A 256 13.17 24.00 -19.03
N ALA A 257 14.30 23.63 -19.64
CA ALA A 257 14.33 22.57 -20.64
C ALA A 257 14.29 21.23 -19.90
N ILE A 258 13.12 20.59 -19.92
CA ILE A 258 12.90 19.27 -19.32
C ILE A 258 13.90 18.26 -19.90
N ASP A 259 14.39 17.37 -19.04
CA ASP A 259 15.40 16.33 -19.32
C ASP A 259 16.81 16.87 -19.65
N ARG A 260 17.02 18.19 -19.66
CA ARG A 260 18.35 18.78 -19.87
C ARG A 260 19.17 18.78 -18.58
N TYR A 261 20.41 18.33 -18.70
CA TYR A 261 21.41 18.45 -17.64
C TYR A 261 22.07 19.84 -17.65
N TYR A 262 22.17 20.43 -16.46
CA TYR A 262 22.85 21.69 -16.19
C TYR A 262 23.95 21.46 -15.15
N GLY A 263 25.02 22.28 -15.15
CA GLY A 263 26.11 22.17 -14.16
C GLY A 263 27.09 21.03 -14.45
N ASP A 264 27.90 20.69 -13.45
CA ASP A 264 29.00 19.73 -13.56
C ASP A 264 28.98 18.68 -12.44
N VAL A 265 29.35 17.43 -12.78
CA VAL A 265 29.32 16.29 -11.83
C VAL A 265 30.40 16.42 -10.77
N ALA A 266 31.63 16.78 -11.17
CA ALA A 266 32.79 16.85 -10.27
C ALA A 266 32.64 18.00 -9.27
N ALA A 267 32.10 19.14 -9.71
CA ALA A 267 31.73 20.28 -8.85
C ALA A 267 30.50 20.00 -7.97
N ARG A 268 29.84 18.84 -8.14
CA ARG A 268 28.58 18.48 -7.49
C ARG A 268 27.47 19.51 -7.69
N SER A 269 27.51 20.20 -8.83
CA SER A 269 26.55 21.23 -9.22
C SER A 269 25.56 20.74 -10.27
N LEU A 270 25.68 19.49 -10.73
CA LEU A 270 24.80 18.96 -11.77
C LEU A 270 23.34 18.92 -11.31
N ARG A 271 22.45 19.42 -12.17
CA ARG A 271 20.99 19.45 -11.99
C ARG A 271 20.26 18.92 -13.22
N VAL A 272 19.14 18.25 -13.02
CA VAL A 272 18.19 17.87 -14.08
C VAL A 272 16.77 17.89 -13.53
N VAL A 273 15.81 18.25 -14.37
CA VAL A 273 14.37 18.26 -14.04
C VAL A 273 13.62 17.44 -15.08
N HIS A 274 12.92 16.42 -14.62
CA HIS A 274 12.02 15.57 -15.41
C HIS A 274 10.56 15.88 -15.05
N ASN A 275 9.66 15.75 -16.02
CA ASN A 275 8.23 16.05 -15.82
C ASN A 275 7.34 15.05 -16.56
N GLU A 276 7.19 13.84 -15.99
CA GLU A 276 6.50 12.73 -16.63
C GLU A 276 4.97 12.88 -16.60
N ARG A 277 4.31 12.46 -17.69
CA ARG A 277 2.84 12.53 -17.86
C ARG A 277 2.10 11.40 -17.12
N VAL A 278 2.21 11.40 -15.80
CA VAL A 278 1.58 10.42 -14.90
C VAL A 278 0.94 11.14 -13.71
N LEU A 279 0.20 10.40 -12.88
CA LEU A 279 -0.25 10.88 -11.58
C LEU A 279 0.81 10.60 -10.50
N HIS A 280 0.75 11.31 -9.37
CA HIS A 280 1.65 11.18 -8.24
C HIS A 280 1.86 9.72 -7.78
N PRO A 281 0.82 8.93 -7.45
CA PRO A 281 1.03 7.60 -6.88
C PRO A 281 1.52 6.59 -7.93
N PHE A 282 1.32 6.85 -9.23
CA PHE A 282 1.77 5.98 -10.31
C PHE A 282 3.18 6.28 -10.82
N GLN A 283 3.79 7.41 -10.42
CA GLN A 283 5.12 7.79 -10.87
C GLN A 283 6.19 6.71 -10.58
N PRO A 284 6.24 6.08 -9.38
CA PRO A 284 7.17 4.99 -9.13
C PRO A 284 6.99 3.79 -10.06
N TYR A 285 5.77 3.57 -10.58
CA TYR A 285 5.44 2.44 -11.46
C TYR A 285 5.50 2.81 -12.95
N SER A 286 6.17 3.92 -13.29
CA SER A 286 6.40 4.34 -14.67
C SER A 286 7.77 3.88 -15.15
N VAL A 287 7.80 3.22 -16.31
CA VAL A 287 9.06 2.83 -16.98
C VAL A 287 9.90 4.05 -17.30
N THR A 288 9.27 5.15 -17.74
CA THR A 288 9.97 6.40 -18.07
C THR A 288 10.56 7.06 -16.82
N ALA A 289 9.78 7.21 -15.75
CA ALA A 289 10.28 7.82 -14.51
C ALA A 289 11.43 7.00 -13.91
N THR A 290 11.29 5.67 -13.93
CA THR A 290 12.36 4.75 -13.51
C THR A 290 13.60 4.92 -14.38
N ALA A 291 13.46 5.01 -15.71
CA ALA A 291 14.58 5.21 -16.63
C ALA A 291 15.33 6.52 -16.36
N ASN A 292 14.60 7.63 -16.15
CA ASN A 292 15.19 8.94 -15.81
C ASN A 292 16.05 8.87 -14.54
N GLN A 293 15.55 8.18 -13.52
CA GLN A 293 16.27 7.98 -12.27
C GLN A 293 17.52 7.10 -12.44
N LEU A 294 17.40 6.02 -13.21
CA LEU A 294 18.55 5.13 -13.52
C LEU A 294 19.62 5.87 -14.32
N GLU A 295 19.22 6.70 -15.29
CA GLU A 295 20.12 7.51 -16.10
C GLU A 295 20.88 8.53 -15.24
N PHE A 296 20.18 9.21 -14.34
CA PHE A 296 20.81 10.14 -13.41
C PHE A 296 21.91 9.46 -12.58
N PHE A 297 21.61 8.32 -11.94
CA PHE A 297 22.60 7.61 -11.12
C PHE A 297 23.74 7.02 -11.94
N ALA A 298 23.45 6.50 -13.14
CA ALA A 298 24.49 6.04 -14.06
C ALA A 298 25.47 7.17 -14.42
N LYS A 299 24.94 8.37 -14.69
CA LYS A 299 25.74 9.55 -15.03
C LYS A 299 26.57 10.08 -13.87
N VAL A 300 25.97 10.29 -12.69
CA VAL A 300 26.69 10.92 -11.56
C VAL A 300 27.69 9.98 -10.89
N PHE A 301 27.52 8.66 -11.01
CA PHE A 301 28.49 7.70 -10.47
C PHE A 301 29.49 7.18 -11.49
N ASP A 302 29.42 7.69 -12.73
CA ASP A 302 30.24 7.27 -13.86
C ASP A 302 30.24 5.74 -14.00
N LEU A 303 29.04 5.16 -14.03
CA LEU A 303 28.91 3.72 -14.14
C LEU A 303 29.37 3.27 -15.53
N PRO A 304 30.17 2.19 -15.64
CA PRO A 304 30.56 1.65 -16.93
C PRO A 304 29.32 1.27 -17.74
N GLY A 305 29.38 1.51 -19.05
CA GLY A 305 28.31 1.11 -19.98
C GLY A 305 27.95 -0.36 -19.76
N GLY A 306 26.65 -0.66 -19.66
CA GLY A 306 26.17 -1.99 -19.34
C GLY A 306 24.73 -2.18 -19.81
N ARG A 307 23.79 -2.23 -18.86
CA ARG A 307 22.36 -2.39 -19.18
C ARG A 307 21.72 -1.07 -19.61
N PRO A 308 21.02 -1.00 -20.75
CA PRO A 308 20.21 0.15 -21.12
C PRO A 308 19.22 0.53 -19.99
N VAL A 309 18.97 1.81 -19.76
CA VAL A 309 18.07 2.28 -18.66
C VAL A 309 16.61 1.83 -18.83
N ARG A 310 16.23 1.41 -20.04
CA ARG A 310 14.91 0.82 -20.36
C ARG A 310 14.86 -0.70 -20.26
N ASP A 311 15.99 -1.40 -20.07
CA ASP A 311 16.00 -2.82 -19.67
C ASP A 311 15.56 -2.93 -18.21
N GLN A 312 14.25 -2.91 -18.00
CA GLN A 312 13.60 -3.01 -16.70
C GLN A 312 12.82 -4.32 -16.62
N VAL A 313 12.80 -4.95 -15.44
CA VAL A 313 12.14 -6.24 -15.14
C VAL A 313 11.23 -6.17 -13.92
N TRP A 314 11.20 -5.04 -13.20
CA TRP A 314 10.39 -4.88 -11.98
C TRP A 314 8.90 -5.20 -12.20
N TYR A 315 8.34 -4.95 -13.39
CA TYR A 315 6.92 -5.23 -13.67
C TYR A 315 6.62 -6.74 -13.74
N TRP A 316 7.59 -7.58 -14.13
CA TRP A 316 7.43 -9.03 -14.05
C TRP A 316 7.36 -9.50 -12.60
N LYS A 317 8.16 -8.90 -11.72
CA LYS A 317 8.06 -9.15 -10.28
C LYS A 317 6.68 -8.78 -9.76
N GLU A 318 6.16 -7.60 -10.12
CA GLU A 318 4.81 -7.16 -9.71
C GLU A 318 3.71 -8.11 -10.18
N LEU A 319 3.78 -8.63 -11.41
CA LEU A 319 2.80 -9.59 -11.94
C LEU A 319 2.88 -10.95 -11.22
N LEU A 320 4.08 -11.40 -10.86
CA LEU A 320 4.26 -12.65 -10.12
C LEU A 320 3.79 -12.51 -8.67
N THR A 321 4.07 -11.39 -8.01
CA THR A 321 3.57 -11.14 -6.65
C THR A 321 2.05 -10.92 -6.64
N LEU A 322 1.46 -10.44 -7.74
CA LEU A 322 0.01 -10.40 -7.94
C LEU A 322 -0.57 -11.82 -8.03
N ALA A 323 0.08 -12.72 -8.77
CA ALA A 323 -0.35 -14.11 -8.86
C ALA A 323 -0.32 -14.78 -7.48
N SER A 324 0.75 -14.58 -6.70
CA SER A 324 0.82 -15.04 -5.31
C SER A 324 -0.28 -14.43 -4.43
N LEU A 325 -0.55 -13.12 -4.56
CA LEU A 325 -1.60 -12.43 -3.82
C LEU A 325 -2.98 -13.06 -4.06
N VAL A 326 -3.36 -13.22 -5.33
CA VAL A 326 -4.64 -13.81 -5.73
C VAL A 326 -4.74 -15.25 -5.25
N ALA A 327 -3.70 -16.06 -5.46
CA ALA A 327 -3.68 -17.46 -5.06
C ALA A 327 -3.76 -17.63 -3.53
N ALA A 328 -3.05 -16.82 -2.75
CA ALA A 328 -3.10 -16.84 -1.29
C ALA A 328 -4.50 -16.48 -0.75
N PHE A 329 -5.16 -15.49 -1.36
CA PHE A 329 -6.53 -15.13 -1.02
C PHE A 329 -7.53 -16.24 -1.38
N VAL A 330 -7.42 -16.81 -2.59
CA VAL A 330 -8.28 -17.92 -3.02
C VAL A 330 -8.11 -19.14 -2.10
N ALA A 331 -6.90 -19.43 -1.63
CA ALA A 331 -6.58 -20.57 -0.75
C ALA A 331 -7.39 -20.60 0.56
N LEU A 332 -7.86 -19.45 1.06
CA LEU A 332 -8.66 -19.36 2.28
C LEU A 332 -9.96 -20.21 2.20
N VAL A 333 -10.62 -20.21 1.04
CA VAL A 333 -11.90 -20.90 0.85
C VAL A 333 -11.76 -22.44 0.85
N PRO A 334 -10.91 -23.07 0.02
CA PRO A 334 -10.72 -24.51 0.05
C PRO A 334 -10.07 -24.98 1.36
N LEU A 335 -9.21 -24.17 2.00
CA LEU A 335 -8.70 -24.49 3.32
C LEU A 335 -9.82 -24.59 4.36
N ALA A 336 -10.74 -23.61 4.37
CA ALA A 336 -11.91 -23.66 5.25
C ALA A 336 -12.81 -24.86 4.95
N GLN A 337 -13.04 -25.17 3.67
CA GLN A 337 -13.81 -26.35 3.27
C GLN A 337 -13.20 -27.64 3.84
N LEU A 338 -11.87 -27.81 3.75
CA LEU A 338 -11.19 -29.00 4.28
C LEU A 338 -11.24 -29.08 5.81
N LEU A 339 -11.03 -27.95 6.50
CA LEU A 339 -11.13 -27.90 7.96
C LEU A 339 -12.55 -28.24 8.43
N LEU A 340 -13.57 -27.68 7.77
CA LEU A 340 -14.99 -27.98 8.05
C LEU A 340 -15.35 -29.43 7.75
N ALA A 341 -14.72 -30.06 6.75
CA ALA A 341 -15.03 -31.44 6.37
C ALA A 341 -14.29 -32.49 7.21
N HIS A 342 -13.08 -32.21 7.66
CA HIS A 342 -12.21 -33.23 8.27
C HIS A 342 -11.93 -33.03 9.76
N ILE A 343 -12.15 -31.84 10.33
CA ILE A 343 -11.96 -31.60 11.76
C ILE A 343 -13.32 -31.62 12.44
N SER A 344 -13.58 -32.65 13.26
CA SER A 344 -14.84 -32.85 13.98
C SER A 344 -15.28 -31.64 14.80
N TYR A 345 -14.32 -30.91 15.37
CA TYR A 345 -14.57 -29.66 16.11
C TYR A 345 -15.27 -28.59 15.25
N PHE A 346 -14.96 -28.50 13.95
CA PHE A 346 -15.53 -27.51 13.03
C PHE A 346 -16.74 -28.02 12.24
N GLN A 347 -16.93 -29.34 12.10
CA GLN A 347 -18.06 -29.92 11.36
C GLN A 347 -19.43 -29.41 11.86
N THR A 348 -19.56 -29.11 13.15
CA THR A 348 -20.81 -28.57 13.73
C THR A 348 -21.17 -27.17 13.22
N LEU A 349 -20.24 -26.46 12.58
CA LEU A 349 -20.48 -25.16 11.96
C LEU A 349 -21.19 -25.26 10.61
N VAL A 350 -21.26 -26.46 10.03
CA VAL A 350 -21.96 -26.70 8.77
C VAL A 350 -23.45 -26.82 9.06
N GLN A 351 -24.19 -25.74 8.82
CA GLN A 351 -25.64 -25.67 9.01
C GLN A 351 -26.37 -25.69 7.66
N PRO A 352 -27.67 -26.08 7.63
CA PRO A 352 -28.47 -26.00 6.42
C PRO A 352 -28.44 -24.59 5.84
N LEU A 353 -28.14 -24.49 4.54
CA LEU A 353 -28.11 -23.20 3.85
C LEU A 353 -29.53 -22.60 3.84
N PRO A 354 -29.73 -21.39 4.37
CA PRO A 354 -31.04 -20.75 4.35
C PRO A 354 -31.53 -20.54 2.91
N PRO A 355 -32.86 -20.58 2.63
CA PRO A 355 -33.38 -20.31 1.30
C PRO A 355 -33.04 -18.88 0.86
N PRO A 356 -32.83 -18.62 -0.45
CA PRO A 356 -32.60 -17.28 -0.97
C PRO A 356 -33.84 -16.40 -0.83
N GLN A 357 -33.65 -15.08 -0.78
CA GLN A 357 -34.75 -14.11 -0.73
C GLN A 357 -35.66 -14.22 -1.97
N PRO A 358 -36.95 -13.87 -1.84
CA PRO A 358 -37.85 -13.83 -2.99
C PRO A 358 -37.33 -12.89 -4.09
N PRO A 359 -37.64 -13.14 -5.38
CA PRO A 359 -37.22 -12.27 -6.47
C PRO A 359 -37.76 -10.84 -6.31
N LEU A 360 -36.99 -9.84 -6.76
CA LEU A 360 -37.44 -8.45 -6.74
C LEU A 360 -38.53 -8.21 -7.80
N GLN A 361 -39.77 -7.94 -7.34
CA GLN A 361 -40.93 -7.63 -8.18
C GLN A 361 -41.53 -6.26 -7.86
N GLY A 362 -42.09 -5.58 -8.87
CA GLY A 362 -42.79 -4.30 -8.73
C GLY A 362 -42.01 -3.25 -7.90
N LYS A 363 -42.66 -2.72 -6.86
CA LYS A 363 -42.06 -1.73 -5.93
C LYS A 363 -40.79 -2.24 -5.22
N GLY A 364 -40.55 -3.54 -5.13
CA GLY A 364 -39.35 -4.11 -4.53
C GLY A 364 -38.05 -3.73 -5.23
N ARG A 365 -38.09 -3.61 -6.57
CA ARG A 365 -36.94 -3.13 -7.35
C ARG A 365 -36.62 -1.67 -7.01
N LEU A 366 -37.66 -0.84 -6.86
CA LEU A 366 -37.50 0.57 -6.50
C LEU A 366 -36.86 0.72 -5.12
N TYR A 367 -37.34 -0.02 -4.11
CA TYR A 367 -36.74 0.00 -2.77
C TYR A 367 -35.30 -0.51 -2.79
N PHE A 368 -35.02 -1.63 -3.47
CA PHE A 368 -33.67 -2.19 -3.54
C PHE A 368 -32.67 -1.18 -4.12
N TRP A 369 -32.98 -0.61 -5.29
CA TRP A 369 -32.10 0.38 -5.91
C TRP A 369 -32.08 1.71 -5.15
N GLY A 370 -33.19 2.13 -4.54
CA GLY A 370 -33.24 3.30 -3.68
C GLY A 370 -32.28 3.18 -2.48
N PHE A 371 -32.30 2.05 -1.78
CA PHE A 371 -31.38 1.79 -0.67
C PHE A 371 -29.93 1.60 -1.14
N PHE A 372 -29.72 0.99 -2.32
CA PHE A 372 -28.40 0.92 -2.94
C PHE A 372 -27.82 2.33 -3.15
N TRP A 373 -28.58 3.22 -3.79
CA TRP A 373 -28.14 4.59 -4.07
C TRP A 373 -27.98 5.41 -2.79
N ALA A 374 -28.93 5.31 -1.86
CA ALA A 374 -28.82 5.97 -0.56
C ALA A 374 -27.54 5.52 0.18
N GLY A 375 -27.28 4.22 0.25
CA GLY A 375 -26.06 3.68 0.86
C GLY A 375 -24.79 4.15 0.17
N ALA A 376 -24.76 4.16 -1.17
CA ALA A 376 -23.61 4.63 -1.94
C ALA A 376 -23.33 6.12 -1.75
N LEU A 377 -24.37 6.96 -1.75
CA LEU A 377 -24.23 8.40 -1.54
C LEU A 377 -23.81 8.71 -0.10
N ILE A 378 -24.42 8.07 0.90
CA ILE A 378 -24.00 8.21 2.29
C ILE A 378 -22.53 7.81 2.45
N ALA A 379 -22.12 6.68 1.88
CA ALA A 379 -20.72 6.23 1.87
C ALA A 379 -19.78 7.25 1.21
N CYS A 380 -20.16 7.81 0.06
CA CYS A 380 -19.39 8.82 -0.66
C CYS A 380 -19.23 10.10 0.19
N PHE A 381 -20.33 10.69 0.65
CA PHE A 381 -20.31 11.98 1.33
C PHE A 381 -19.81 11.91 2.79
N SER A 382 -19.90 10.74 3.44
CA SER A 382 -19.39 10.57 4.81
C SER A 382 -17.87 10.37 4.90
N TYR A 383 -17.18 10.06 3.80
CA TYR A 383 -15.75 9.73 3.84
C TYR A 383 -14.89 10.87 4.39
N ILE A 384 -14.98 12.06 3.78
CA ILE A 384 -14.19 13.21 4.20
C ILE A 384 -14.54 13.68 5.62
N PRO A 385 -15.82 13.87 6.01
CA PRO A 385 -16.18 14.21 7.38
C PRO A 385 -15.62 13.23 8.43
N MET A 386 -15.59 11.92 8.14
CA MET A 386 -15.01 10.93 9.06
C MET A 386 -13.49 11.03 9.15
N THR A 387 -12.80 11.36 8.04
CA THR A 387 -11.36 11.63 8.08
C THR A 387 -11.02 12.90 8.85
N GLU A 388 -11.85 13.94 8.79
CA GLU A 388 -11.71 15.17 9.58
C GLU A 388 -11.99 14.90 11.06
N LEU A 389 -13.08 14.20 11.39
CA LEU A 389 -13.41 13.80 12.76
C LEU A 389 -12.28 12.98 13.39
N SER A 390 -11.60 12.12 12.62
CA SER A 390 -10.47 11.35 13.13
C SER A 390 -9.31 12.22 13.62
N GLN A 391 -9.14 13.42 13.05
CA GLN A 391 -8.08 14.34 13.47
C GLN A 391 -8.36 14.96 14.84
N VAL A 392 -9.64 15.09 15.20
CA VAL A 392 -10.10 15.60 16.50
C VAL A 392 -10.10 14.50 17.56
N LEU A 393 -10.54 13.29 17.21
CA LEU A 393 -10.64 12.18 18.18
C LEU A 393 -9.28 11.53 18.49
N PHE A 394 -8.34 11.55 17.54
CA PHE A 394 -7.03 10.91 17.67
C PHE A 394 -5.91 11.93 17.50
N THR A 395 -5.93 12.96 18.35
CA THR A 395 -5.02 14.11 18.29
C THR A 395 -3.55 13.71 18.30
N ALA A 396 -3.13 12.81 19.19
CA ALA A 396 -1.74 12.37 19.29
C ALA A 396 -1.25 11.75 17.96
N ALA A 397 -1.95 10.75 17.43
CA ALA A 397 -1.60 10.13 16.16
C ALA A 397 -1.64 11.13 14.99
N SER A 398 -2.59 12.08 15.01
CA SER A 398 -2.71 13.12 13.98
C SER A 398 -1.58 14.15 14.04
N GLY A 399 -1.13 14.48 15.26
CA GLY A 399 0.05 15.29 15.58
C GLY A 399 1.38 14.55 15.39
N ARG A 400 1.34 13.27 15.02
CA ARG A 400 2.52 12.39 14.81
C ARG A 400 3.28 12.13 16.11
N GLU A 401 2.57 12.17 17.23
CA GLU A 401 3.05 11.84 18.55
C GLU A 401 2.90 10.33 18.78
N GLN A 402 3.82 9.77 19.56
CA GLN A 402 3.79 8.36 19.92
C GLN A 402 2.64 8.08 20.89
N THR A 403 1.84 7.04 20.65
CA THR A 403 0.71 6.65 21.49
C THR A 403 0.37 5.17 21.33
N TRP A 404 -0.18 4.55 22.36
CA TRP A 404 -0.80 3.23 22.23
C TRP A 404 -2.26 3.30 21.80
N PHE A 405 -2.90 4.46 21.92
CA PHE A 405 -4.30 4.65 21.58
C PHE A 405 -4.47 5.03 20.11
N PHE A 406 -4.88 4.06 19.29
CA PHE A 406 -5.10 4.22 17.85
C PHE A 406 -3.97 5.00 17.13
N PRO A 407 -2.73 4.47 17.13
CA PRO A 407 -1.51 5.17 16.65
C PRO A 407 -1.44 5.46 15.15
N GLN A 408 -2.47 5.11 14.37
CA GLN A 408 -2.40 5.13 12.91
C GLN A 408 -3.28 6.24 12.33
N ARG A 409 -2.67 7.42 12.14
CA ARG A 409 -3.32 8.65 11.64
C ARG A 409 -4.31 8.39 10.51
N MET A 410 -3.87 7.68 9.47
CA MET A 410 -4.66 7.53 8.24
C MET A 410 -5.74 6.45 8.37
N ASN A 411 -5.43 5.37 9.09
CA ASN A 411 -6.36 4.25 9.26
C ASN A 411 -7.50 4.62 10.21
N ASN A 412 -7.29 5.57 11.12
CA ASN A 412 -8.33 6.08 12.02
C ASN A 412 -9.51 6.69 11.25
N GLY A 413 -9.25 7.47 10.20
CA GLY A 413 -10.31 8.01 9.34
C GLY A 413 -11.12 6.92 8.63
N VAL A 414 -10.42 5.92 8.06
CA VAL A 414 -11.07 4.77 7.40
C VAL A 414 -11.87 3.93 8.40
N MET A 415 -11.38 3.79 9.63
CA MET A 415 -12.05 3.08 10.71
C MET A 415 -13.36 3.75 11.11
N LEU A 416 -13.34 5.06 11.38
CA LEU A 416 -14.56 5.80 11.71
C LEU A 416 -15.59 5.72 10.57
N TRP A 417 -15.12 5.86 9.33
CA TRP A 417 -15.96 5.69 8.15
C TRP A 417 -16.56 4.29 8.05
N ALA A 418 -15.77 3.24 8.32
CA ALA A 418 -16.25 1.86 8.30
C ALA A 418 -17.28 1.60 9.40
N ILE A 419 -17.05 2.06 10.63
CA ILE A 419 -18.02 1.95 11.74
C ILE A 419 -19.34 2.58 11.31
N PHE A 420 -19.30 3.85 10.88
CA PHE A 420 -20.47 4.60 10.48
C PHE A 420 -21.24 3.89 9.35
N ASN A 421 -20.55 3.49 8.28
CA ASN A 421 -21.19 2.83 7.15
C ASN A 421 -21.64 1.39 7.44
N GLY A 422 -20.99 0.72 8.40
CA GLY A 422 -21.44 -0.57 8.92
C GLY A 422 -22.80 -0.45 9.62
N LEU A 423 -22.92 0.54 10.51
CA LEU A 423 -24.16 0.85 11.23
C LEU A 423 -25.27 1.29 10.27
N VAL A 424 -24.98 2.21 9.34
CA VAL A 424 -25.91 2.61 8.28
C VAL A 424 -26.34 1.38 7.46
N GLY A 425 -25.42 0.48 7.12
CA GLY A 425 -25.74 -0.75 6.40
C GLY A 425 -26.73 -1.65 7.14
N PHE A 426 -26.63 -1.77 8.48
CA PHE A 426 -27.62 -2.49 9.28
C PHE A 426 -28.99 -1.79 9.26
N VAL A 427 -29.02 -0.46 9.37
CA VAL A 427 -30.26 0.33 9.30
C VAL A 427 -30.92 0.16 7.94
N LEU A 428 -30.19 0.33 6.84
CA LEU A 428 -30.72 0.18 5.48
C LEU A 428 -31.23 -1.24 5.23
N PHE A 429 -30.52 -2.26 5.72
CA PHE A 429 -30.98 -3.65 5.65
C PHE A 429 -32.31 -3.83 6.40
N TYR A 430 -32.40 -3.34 7.63
CA TYR A 430 -33.59 -3.46 8.46
C TYR A 430 -34.80 -2.70 7.87
N LEU A 431 -34.59 -1.48 7.37
CA LEU A 431 -35.64 -0.70 6.71
C LEU A 431 -36.11 -1.38 5.42
N GLY A 432 -35.19 -1.95 4.62
CA GLY A 432 -35.53 -2.73 3.43
C GLY A 432 -36.37 -3.95 3.75
N TYR A 433 -36.03 -4.66 4.82
CA TYR A 433 -36.86 -5.74 5.34
C TYR A 433 -38.23 -5.24 5.82
N ARG A 434 -38.28 -4.19 6.65
CA ARG A 434 -39.53 -3.72 7.27
C ARG A 434 -40.52 -3.11 6.28
N TRP A 435 -40.04 -2.34 5.32
CA TRP A 435 -40.90 -1.62 4.37
C TRP A 435 -41.34 -2.49 3.20
N HIS A 436 -40.51 -3.45 2.78
CA HIS A 436 -40.80 -4.28 1.63
C HIS A 436 -40.67 -5.78 1.92
N GLY A 437 -39.50 -6.25 2.40
CA GLY A 437 -39.22 -7.68 2.52
C GLY A 437 -40.25 -8.48 3.32
N GLN A 438 -40.60 -8.04 4.53
CA GLN A 438 -41.52 -8.72 5.44
C GLN A 438 -42.91 -8.92 4.82
N ARG A 439 -43.38 -7.94 4.03
CA ARG A 439 -44.69 -7.98 3.36
C ARG A 439 -44.68 -8.83 2.09
N ASN A 440 -43.51 -9.28 1.64
CA ASN A 440 -43.31 -9.98 0.37
C ASN A 440 -42.54 -11.30 0.56
N GLY A 441 -42.72 -11.96 1.69
CA GLY A 441 -42.22 -13.32 1.94
C GLY A 441 -40.79 -13.43 2.47
N ALA A 442 -40.09 -12.32 2.71
CA ALA A 442 -38.80 -12.37 3.42
C ALA A 442 -39.05 -12.65 4.91
N THR A 443 -38.27 -13.57 5.49
CA THR A 443 -38.31 -13.86 6.93
C THR A 443 -36.90 -13.85 7.54
N PRO A 444 -36.75 -13.58 8.86
CA PRO A 444 -35.43 -13.56 9.52
C PRO A 444 -34.65 -14.89 9.41
N GLY A 445 -35.36 -16.02 9.30
CA GLY A 445 -34.74 -17.34 9.11
C GLY A 445 -33.93 -17.47 7.81
N MET A 446 -34.17 -16.59 6.83
CA MET A 446 -33.49 -16.59 5.53
C MET A 446 -32.09 -15.94 5.59
N TRP A 447 -31.78 -15.24 6.68
CA TRP A 447 -30.56 -14.45 6.80
C TRP A 447 -29.34 -15.28 7.21
N GLY A 448 -29.54 -16.43 7.85
CA GLY A 448 -28.45 -17.22 8.45
C GLY A 448 -27.76 -16.50 9.61
N ALA A 449 -28.49 -15.66 10.32
CA ALA A 449 -28.01 -14.88 11.47
C ALA A 449 -28.17 -15.59 12.82
N THR A 450 -28.95 -16.68 12.90
CA THR A 450 -29.09 -17.44 14.15
C THR A 450 -27.80 -18.20 14.45
N ILE A 451 -27.23 -17.99 15.64
CA ILE A 451 -26.02 -18.67 16.11
C ILE A 451 -26.04 -18.81 17.63
N ASN A 452 -25.54 -19.92 18.18
CA ASN A 452 -25.33 -20.07 19.62
C ASN A 452 -23.88 -19.73 20.04
N GLY A 453 -23.63 -19.58 21.35
CA GLY A 453 -22.30 -19.20 21.85
C GLY A 453 -21.18 -20.20 21.51
N SER A 454 -21.47 -21.50 21.49
CA SER A 454 -20.50 -22.54 21.13
C SER A 454 -20.11 -22.47 19.64
N GLU A 455 -21.10 -22.32 18.76
CA GLU A 455 -20.89 -22.11 17.32
C GLU A 455 -20.14 -20.81 17.05
N LEU A 456 -20.46 -19.73 17.76
CA LEU A 456 -19.76 -18.45 17.62
C LEU A 456 -18.28 -18.59 18.00
N LYS A 457 -17.98 -19.24 19.13
CA LYS A 457 -16.60 -19.52 19.56
C LYS A 457 -15.85 -20.37 18.53
N ARG A 458 -16.47 -21.46 18.04
CA ARG A 458 -15.87 -22.33 17.01
C ARG A 458 -15.63 -21.57 15.70
N THR A 459 -16.55 -20.68 15.31
CA THR A 459 -16.40 -19.82 14.13
C THR A 459 -15.22 -18.87 14.29
N ALA A 460 -15.08 -18.25 15.47
CA ALA A 460 -13.95 -17.37 15.78
C ALA A 460 -12.61 -18.13 15.74
N VAL A 461 -12.55 -19.35 16.31
CA VAL A 461 -11.35 -20.21 16.25
C VAL A 461 -11.02 -20.60 14.81
N LEU A 462 -12.01 -20.95 13.98
CA LEU A 462 -11.80 -21.24 12.57
C LEU A 462 -11.30 -20.01 11.82
N ALA A 463 -11.88 -18.83 12.07
CA ALA A 463 -11.45 -17.59 11.43
C ALA A 463 -10.00 -17.24 11.79
N LEU A 464 -9.62 -17.38 13.06
CA LEU A 464 -8.25 -17.19 13.52
C LEU A 464 -7.29 -18.22 12.88
N THR A 465 -7.71 -19.48 12.74
CA THR A 465 -6.91 -20.53 12.09
C THR A 465 -6.64 -20.17 10.63
N LEU A 466 -7.66 -19.70 9.89
CA LEU A 466 -7.54 -19.31 8.49
C LEU A 466 -6.66 -18.06 8.31
N ALA A 467 -6.85 -17.04 9.14
CA ALA A 467 -5.99 -15.85 9.12
C ALA A 467 -4.54 -16.20 9.46
N THR A 468 -4.32 -17.06 10.46
CA THR A 468 -2.99 -17.55 10.84
C THR A 468 -2.35 -18.34 9.69
N ALA A 469 -3.09 -19.23 9.02
CA ALA A 469 -2.56 -19.98 7.89
C ALA A 469 -2.16 -19.07 6.72
N PHE A 470 -2.95 -18.04 6.42
CA PHE A 470 -2.64 -17.05 5.38
C PHE A 470 -1.33 -16.31 5.67
N PHE A 471 -1.17 -15.80 6.90
CA PHE A 471 0.06 -15.09 7.26
C PHE A 471 1.23 -16.05 7.47
N LEU A 472 1.03 -17.26 7.99
CA LEU A 472 2.12 -18.25 8.08
C LEU A 472 2.68 -18.59 6.70
N LEU A 473 1.82 -18.73 5.68
CA LEU A 473 2.26 -18.92 4.30
C LEU A 473 3.07 -17.71 3.81
N LEU A 474 2.61 -16.49 4.08
CA LEU A 474 3.35 -15.26 3.76
C LEU A 474 4.74 -15.20 4.44
N PHE A 475 4.80 -15.48 5.75
CA PHE A 475 6.06 -15.51 6.50
C PHE A 475 7.00 -16.59 5.97
N THR A 476 6.46 -17.76 5.58
CA THR A 476 7.24 -18.83 4.94
C THR A 476 7.82 -18.37 3.60
N VAL A 477 6.99 -17.74 2.76
CA VAL A 477 7.43 -17.17 1.48
C VAL A 477 8.51 -16.11 1.68
N TYR A 478 8.31 -15.18 2.61
CA TYR A 478 9.29 -14.14 2.89
C TYR A 478 10.60 -14.72 3.44
N TYR A 479 10.54 -15.74 4.31
CA TYR A 479 11.74 -16.39 4.84
C TYR A 479 12.61 -17.05 3.75
N PHE A 480 11.99 -17.79 2.82
CA PHE A 480 12.75 -18.50 1.77
C PHE A 480 13.09 -17.64 0.55
N PHE A 481 12.22 -16.68 0.21
CA PHE A 481 12.28 -15.98 -1.07
C PHE A 481 12.45 -14.46 -0.91
N HIS A 482 12.33 -13.89 0.29
CA HIS A 482 12.48 -12.45 0.56
C HIS A 482 11.57 -11.58 -0.32
N VAL A 483 10.35 -12.07 -0.58
CA VAL A 483 9.30 -11.36 -1.31
C VAL A 483 8.00 -11.48 -0.55
N ASP A 484 7.08 -10.55 -0.78
CA ASP A 484 5.75 -10.54 -0.19
C ASP A 484 4.68 -10.68 -1.29
N TYR A 485 3.40 -10.53 -0.94
CA TYR A 485 2.33 -10.50 -1.94
C TYR A 485 1.96 -9.06 -2.24
N ARG A 486 2.02 -8.65 -3.50
CA ARG A 486 1.70 -7.28 -3.85
C ARG A 486 1.31 -7.10 -5.30
N PHE A 487 0.65 -5.98 -5.55
CA PHE A 487 0.50 -5.40 -6.86
C PHE A 487 0.26 -3.89 -6.72
N VAL A 488 1.22 -3.08 -7.18
CA VAL A 488 1.14 -1.62 -7.16
C VAL A 488 0.84 -1.11 -5.73
N PHE A 489 -0.40 -0.70 -5.44
CA PHE A 489 -0.76 -0.11 -4.14
C PHE A 489 -1.18 -1.12 -3.07
N ILE A 490 -1.49 -2.35 -3.47
CA ILE A 490 -1.94 -3.41 -2.56
C ILE A 490 -0.73 -4.24 -2.19
N GLY A 491 -0.35 -4.23 -0.92
CA GLY A 491 0.75 -5.04 -0.39
C GLY A 491 0.34 -5.80 0.87
N VAL A 492 0.64 -7.09 0.93
CA VAL A 492 0.48 -7.94 2.10
C VAL A 492 1.89 -8.34 2.53
N ARG A 493 2.40 -7.65 3.55
CA ARG A 493 3.78 -7.81 4.03
C ARG A 493 3.85 -8.55 5.36
N VAL A 494 5.04 -9.06 5.66
CA VAL A 494 5.37 -9.51 7.01
C VAL A 494 5.34 -8.32 7.98
N PHE A 495 5.03 -8.61 9.23
CA PHE A 495 4.78 -7.60 10.25
C PHE A 495 5.45 -7.93 11.58
N GLN A 496 5.62 -6.90 12.40
CA GLN A 496 6.15 -7.02 13.75
C GLN A 496 5.08 -7.53 14.72
N PRO A 497 5.46 -8.24 15.80
CA PRO A 497 4.52 -8.75 16.81
C PRO A 497 3.62 -7.67 17.42
N VAL A 498 4.09 -6.43 17.54
CA VAL A 498 3.32 -5.31 18.07
C VAL A 498 2.03 -5.04 17.28
N LEU A 499 2.01 -5.35 15.98
CA LEU A 499 0.81 -5.18 15.17
C LEU A 499 -0.30 -6.18 15.54
N LEU A 500 -0.01 -7.26 16.26
CA LEU A 500 -1.04 -8.15 16.80
C LEU A 500 -1.85 -7.46 17.90
N VAL A 501 -1.20 -6.63 18.73
CA VAL A 501 -1.89 -5.80 19.74
C VAL A 501 -2.77 -4.78 19.04
N LEU A 502 -2.26 -4.15 17.98
CA LEU A 502 -3.05 -3.20 17.19
C LEU A 502 -4.20 -3.89 16.44
N LEU A 503 -4.02 -5.12 15.95
CA LEU A 503 -5.12 -5.88 15.34
C LEU A 503 -6.27 -6.07 16.34
N LEU A 504 -5.96 -6.40 17.60
CA LEU A 504 -6.98 -6.52 18.66
C LEU A 504 -7.68 -5.19 18.97
N MET A 505 -7.02 -4.05 18.71
CA MET A 505 -7.60 -2.72 18.86
C MET A 505 -8.47 -2.31 17.67
N TYR A 506 -7.98 -2.49 16.44
CA TYR A 506 -8.63 -2.02 15.22
C TYR A 506 -9.69 -3.00 14.69
N ALA A 507 -9.45 -4.31 14.72
CA ALA A 507 -10.39 -5.28 14.14
C ALA A 507 -11.80 -5.22 14.76
N PRO A 508 -11.98 -5.08 16.09
CA PRO A 508 -13.32 -4.92 16.68
C PRO A 508 -14.05 -3.67 16.19
N ALA A 509 -13.32 -2.57 16.01
CA ALA A 509 -13.87 -1.32 15.49
C ALA A 509 -14.32 -1.45 14.03
N PHE A 510 -13.54 -2.16 13.20
CA PHE A 510 -13.91 -2.41 11.81
C PHE A 510 -15.00 -3.48 11.64
N PHE A 511 -15.12 -4.44 12.57
CA PHE A 511 -15.98 -5.61 12.43
C PHE A 511 -17.46 -5.31 12.11
N PRO A 512 -18.12 -4.27 12.67
CA PRO A 512 -19.48 -3.90 12.29
C PRO A 512 -19.67 -3.71 10.79
N PHE A 513 -18.69 -3.13 10.08
CA PHE A 513 -18.74 -2.98 8.63
C PHE A 513 -18.76 -4.34 7.92
N PHE A 514 -17.82 -5.21 8.29
CA PHE A 514 -17.67 -6.53 7.69
C PHE A 514 -18.92 -7.39 7.92
N LEU A 515 -19.44 -7.41 9.16
CA LEU A 515 -20.65 -8.15 9.51
C LEU A 515 -21.88 -7.60 8.79
N SER A 516 -22.04 -6.27 8.75
CA SER A 516 -23.11 -5.59 8.00
C SER A 516 -23.05 -5.91 6.51
N ASN A 517 -21.85 -5.93 5.92
CA ASN A 517 -21.66 -6.37 4.54
C ASN A 517 -22.11 -7.82 4.35
N SER A 518 -21.64 -8.76 5.19
CA SER A 518 -22.02 -10.17 5.11
C SER A 518 -23.53 -10.38 5.21
N LEU A 519 -24.20 -9.67 6.12
CA LEU A 519 -25.65 -9.70 6.26
C LEU A 519 -26.36 -9.21 4.99
N ARG A 520 -25.93 -8.08 4.42
CA ARG A 520 -26.56 -7.53 3.19
C ARG A 520 -26.34 -8.44 1.99
N VAL A 521 -25.12 -8.96 1.81
CA VAL A 521 -24.77 -9.87 0.71
C VAL A 521 -25.58 -11.17 0.78
N ASN A 522 -25.71 -11.75 1.98
CA ASN A 522 -26.35 -13.06 2.17
C ASN A 522 -27.85 -13.00 2.43
N GLY A 523 -28.32 -11.93 3.08
CA GLY A 523 -29.70 -11.75 3.51
C GLY A 523 -30.54 -10.84 2.61
N ALA A 524 -29.95 -9.95 1.81
CA ALA A 524 -30.71 -9.03 0.93
C ALA A 524 -30.39 -9.20 -0.56
N MET A 525 -29.15 -9.51 -0.93
CA MET A 525 -28.69 -9.58 -2.33
C MET A 525 -28.67 -11.00 -2.91
N ARG A 526 -29.06 -12.02 -2.13
CA ARG A 526 -29.16 -13.42 -2.57
C ARG A 526 -30.60 -13.75 -2.96
N LEU A 527 -30.95 -13.48 -4.21
CA LEU A 527 -32.32 -13.58 -4.72
C LEU A 527 -32.57 -14.93 -5.41
N ALA A 528 -33.77 -15.47 -5.24
CA ALA A 528 -34.22 -16.69 -5.90
C ALA A 528 -34.27 -16.50 -7.43
N GLY A 529 -33.83 -17.52 -8.18
CA GLY A 529 -33.80 -17.48 -9.64
C GLY A 529 -32.73 -16.58 -10.27
N GLN A 530 -31.95 -15.83 -9.47
CA GLN A 530 -30.86 -15.01 -9.98
C GLN A 530 -29.58 -15.87 -10.17
N PRO A 531 -28.91 -15.80 -11.34
CA PRO A 531 -27.61 -16.44 -11.51
C PRO A 531 -26.58 -15.93 -10.50
N GLU A 532 -25.80 -16.83 -9.91
CA GLU A 532 -24.89 -16.48 -8.81
C GLU A 532 -23.88 -15.40 -9.21
N TRP A 533 -23.29 -15.49 -10.39
CA TRP A 533 -22.31 -14.50 -10.84
C TRP A 533 -22.90 -13.08 -10.93
N LYS A 534 -24.19 -12.96 -11.28
CA LYS A 534 -24.90 -11.67 -11.30
C LYS A 534 -25.13 -11.15 -9.88
N SER A 535 -25.57 -12.02 -8.96
CA SER A 535 -25.73 -11.67 -7.54
C SER A 535 -24.40 -11.18 -6.95
N MET A 536 -23.30 -11.87 -7.27
CA MET A 536 -21.96 -11.54 -6.81
C MET A 536 -21.42 -10.24 -7.39
N LEU A 537 -21.64 -10.00 -8.68
CA LEU A 537 -21.28 -8.74 -9.34
C LEU A 537 -22.01 -7.56 -8.69
N VAL A 538 -23.33 -7.68 -8.49
CA VAL A 538 -24.14 -6.65 -7.82
C VAL A 538 -23.64 -6.41 -6.40
N ALA A 539 -23.31 -7.45 -5.65
CA ALA A 539 -22.78 -7.33 -4.31
C ALA A 539 -21.41 -6.62 -4.27
N GLY A 540 -20.51 -6.95 -5.20
CA GLY A 540 -19.22 -6.29 -5.35
C GLY A 540 -19.36 -4.80 -5.65
N ILE A 541 -20.17 -4.45 -6.66
CA ILE A 541 -20.48 -3.06 -6.99
C ILE A 541 -21.12 -2.36 -5.79
N ALA A 542 -22.13 -2.95 -5.16
CA ALA A 542 -22.82 -2.33 -4.03
C ALA A 542 -21.90 -2.01 -2.85
N ASN A 543 -20.84 -2.81 -2.63
CA ASN A 543 -19.90 -2.56 -1.55
C ASN A 543 -18.84 -1.51 -1.89
N SER A 544 -18.45 -1.38 -3.17
CA SER A 544 -17.36 -0.49 -3.59
C SER A 544 -17.84 0.82 -4.20
N PHE A 545 -19.09 0.93 -4.63
CA PHE A 545 -19.55 2.02 -5.50
C PHE A 545 -19.50 3.39 -4.82
N GLY A 546 -19.83 3.50 -3.53
CA GLY A 546 -19.70 4.77 -2.80
C GLY A 546 -18.26 5.30 -2.77
N LEU A 547 -17.27 4.41 -2.60
CA LEU A 547 -15.85 4.76 -2.66
C LEU A 547 -15.39 5.08 -4.09
N LEU A 548 -15.92 4.37 -5.08
CA LEU A 548 -15.66 4.64 -6.50
C LEU A 548 -16.15 6.02 -6.92
N LEU A 549 -17.31 6.47 -6.41
CA LEU A 549 -17.84 7.82 -6.66
C LEU A 549 -16.89 8.91 -6.15
N ILE A 550 -16.24 8.70 -5.00
CA ILE A 550 -15.23 9.65 -4.47
C ILE A 550 -14.07 9.77 -5.47
N VAL A 551 -13.52 8.65 -5.93
CA VAL A 551 -12.44 8.64 -6.93
C VAL A 551 -12.91 9.32 -8.23
N LEU A 552 -14.13 9.01 -8.69
CA LEU A 552 -14.68 9.62 -9.90
C LEU A 552 -14.78 11.15 -9.77
N VAL A 553 -15.36 11.66 -8.67
CA VAL A 553 -15.48 13.11 -8.43
C VAL A 553 -14.11 13.77 -8.40
N GLN A 554 -13.16 13.21 -7.64
CA GLN A 554 -11.80 13.74 -7.52
C GLN A 554 -11.12 13.89 -8.90
N TYR A 555 -11.16 12.84 -9.71
CA TYR A 555 -10.39 12.78 -10.96
C TYR A 555 -11.12 13.40 -12.15
N LEU A 556 -12.46 13.41 -12.17
CA LEU A 556 -13.20 14.21 -13.16
C LEU A 556 -13.00 15.70 -12.92
N THR A 557 -13.05 16.16 -11.67
CA THR A 557 -12.72 17.56 -11.36
C THR A 557 -11.29 17.86 -11.78
N PHE A 558 -10.33 16.99 -11.45
CA PHE A 558 -8.94 17.20 -11.83
C PHE A 558 -8.73 17.27 -13.35
N ALA A 559 -9.38 16.40 -14.12
CA ALA A 559 -9.30 16.41 -15.58
C ALA A 559 -9.90 17.68 -16.21
N VAL A 560 -10.93 18.27 -15.60
CA VAL A 560 -11.63 19.45 -16.13
C VAL A 560 -10.96 20.77 -15.69
N THR A 561 -10.54 20.87 -14.43
CA THR A 561 -10.07 22.13 -13.83
C THR A 561 -8.56 22.22 -13.70
N GLY A 562 -7.83 21.10 -13.83
CA GLY A 562 -6.41 21.02 -13.51
C GLY A 562 -6.12 21.03 -12.01
N THR A 563 -7.13 20.98 -11.13
CA THR A 563 -6.97 20.86 -9.67
C THR A 563 -7.93 19.84 -9.10
N VAL A 564 -7.49 19.07 -8.11
CA VAL A 564 -8.32 18.08 -7.43
C VAL A 564 -9.49 18.68 -6.65
N HIS A 565 -10.59 17.94 -6.51
CA HIS A 565 -11.78 18.41 -5.79
C HIS A 565 -11.53 18.56 -4.28
N TRP A 566 -11.10 17.49 -3.61
CA TRP A 566 -10.68 17.54 -2.22
C TRP A 566 -9.18 17.77 -2.17
N THR A 567 -8.79 18.99 -1.81
CA THR A 567 -7.41 19.43 -1.66
C THR A 567 -6.80 18.86 -0.39
N ASP A 568 -7.10 19.38 0.80
CA ASP A 568 -6.41 18.97 2.04
C ASP A 568 -6.57 17.48 2.39
N GLY A 569 -7.65 16.86 1.91
CA GLY A 569 -7.93 15.42 2.04
C GLY A 569 -7.40 14.52 0.91
N TRP A 570 -6.67 15.06 -0.08
CA TRP A 570 -6.31 14.31 -1.31
C TRP A 570 -5.57 13.00 -1.04
N LEU A 571 -4.70 12.94 -0.02
CA LEU A 571 -3.97 11.73 0.36
C LEU A 571 -4.91 10.61 0.84
N TYR A 572 -6.00 10.94 1.54
CA TYR A 572 -7.01 9.94 1.91
C TYR A 572 -7.68 9.35 0.68
N ILE A 573 -7.89 10.14 -0.36
CA ILE A 573 -8.48 9.66 -1.62
C ILE A 573 -7.50 8.74 -2.35
N ASN A 574 -6.20 9.03 -2.30
CA ASN A 574 -5.20 8.14 -2.90
C ASN A 574 -5.14 6.75 -2.25
N LEU A 575 -5.52 6.62 -0.98
CA LEU A 575 -5.69 5.31 -0.33
C LEU A 575 -6.79 4.49 -1.01
N LEU A 576 -7.80 5.13 -1.61
CA LEU A 576 -8.92 4.45 -2.26
C LEU A 576 -8.51 3.64 -3.50
N PHE A 577 -7.37 3.94 -4.13
CA PHE A 577 -6.84 3.09 -5.21
C PHE A 577 -6.57 1.65 -4.76
N ALA A 578 -6.15 1.45 -3.51
CA ALA A 578 -5.98 0.10 -2.93
C ALA A 578 -7.27 -0.44 -2.31
N VAL A 579 -8.05 0.43 -1.66
CA VAL A 579 -9.25 0.01 -0.91
C VAL A 579 -10.40 -0.38 -1.83
N VAL A 580 -10.65 0.34 -2.93
CA VAL A 580 -11.79 0.08 -3.85
C VAL A 580 -11.76 -1.34 -4.42
N PRO A 581 -10.64 -1.83 -5.00
CA PRO A 581 -10.57 -3.22 -5.48
C PRO A 581 -10.82 -4.25 -4.37
N MET A 582 -10.25 -4.05 -3.18
CA MET A 582 -10.44 -4.95 -2.05
C MET A 582 -11.89 -4.96 -1.56
N MET A 583 -12.56 -3.79 -1.54
CA MET A 583 -13.97 -3.68 -1.20
C MET A 583 -14.88 -4.32 -2.25
N PHE A 584 -14.51 -4.31 -3.53
CA PHE A 584 -15.25 -5.02 -4.56
C PHE A 584 -15.20 -6.54 -4.37
N VAL A 585 -14.05 -7.09 -3.98
CA VAL A 585 -13.85 -8.54 -3.79
C VAL A 585 -14.38 -9.04 -2.44
N LEU A 586 -14.43 -8.19 -1.40
CA LEU A 586 -14.89 -8.56 -0.05
C LEU A 586 -16.20 -9.39 -0.01
N PRO A 587 -17.29 -8.99 -0.70
CA PRO A 587 -18.53 -9.77 -0.75
C PRO A 587 -18.38 -11.22 -1.21
N TYR A 588 -17.37 -11.52 -2.03
CA TYR A 588 -17.11 -12.85 -2.58
C TYR A 588 -16.72 -13.83 -1.48
N PHE A 589 -15.82 -13.42 -0.59
CA PHE A 589 -15.50 -14.20 0.59
C PHE A 589 -16.73 -14.40 1.48
N ASN A 590 -17.47 -13.33 1.77
CA ASN A 590 -18.68 -13.41 2.58
C ASN A 590 -19.71 -14.40 2.00
N ARG A 591 -19.87 -14.45 0.67
CA ARG A 591 -20.71 -15.44 0.01
C ARG A 591 -20.16 -16.86 0.11
N TYR A 592 -18.87 -17.07 -0.21
CA TYR A 592 -18.29 -18.41 -0.21
C TYR A 592 -18.32 -19.04 1.19
N PHE A 593 -17.93 -18.30 2.24
CA PHE A 593 -17.98 -18.78 3.61
C PHE A 593 -19.42 -19.00 4.11
N PHE A 594 -20.36 -18.16 3.68
CA PHE A 594 -21.79 -18.39 3.96
C PHE A 594 -22.30 -19.67 3.32
N ARG A 595 -21.90 -19.98 2.09
CA ARG A 595 -22.27 -21.25 1.42
C ARG A 595 -21.67 -22.47 2.11
N LEU A 596 -20.49 -22.35 2.72
CA LEU A 596 -19.85 -23.43 3.47
C LEU A 596 -20.50 -23.70 4.83
N THR A 597 -20.98 -22.66 5.52
CA THR A 597 -21.45 -22.76 6.92
C THR A 597 -22.95 -22.58 7.10
N GLY A 598 -23.65 -21.99 6.12
CA GLY A 598 -25.04 -21.55 6.26
C GLY A 598 -25.23 -20.34 7.18
N ARG A 599 -24.12 -19.73 7.66
CA ARG A 599 -24.11 -18.65 8.65
C ARG A 599 -23.29 -17.45 8.17
N ILE A 600 -23.69 -16.24 8.58
CA ILE A 600 -23.09 -14.98 8.11
C ILE A 600 -21.76 -14.61 8.79
N TYR A 601 -21.26 -15.40 9.72
CA TYR A 601 -20.20 -14.99 10.66
C TYR A 601 -18.77 -15.32 10.21
N LEU A 602 -18.55 -16.48 9.56
CA LEU A 602 -17.18 -16.90 9.21
C LEU A 602 -16.50 -15.93 8.23
N GLY A 603 -17.20 -15.53 7.17
CA GLY A 603 -16.68 -14.61 6.17
C GLY A 603 -16.20 -13.27 6.72
N PRO A 604 -17.02 -12.51 7.47
CA PRO A 604 -16.60 -11.24 8.02
C PRO A 604 -15.53 -11.38 9.09
N MET A 605 -15.50 -12.47 9.86
CA MET A 605 -14.42 -12.70 10.84
C MET A 605 -13.07 -12.94 10.13
N VAL A 606 -13.03 -13.81 9.12
CA VAL A 606 -11.80 -14.10 8.34
C VAL A 606 -11.32 -12.85 7.62
N THR A 607 -12.21 -12.20 6.87
CA THR A 607 -11.83 -11.04 6.06
C THR A 607 -11.48 -9.83 6.91
N CYS A 608 -12.13 -9.61 8.07
CA CYS A 608 -11.74 -8.55 8.99
C CYS A 608 -10.32 -8.79 9.52
N LEU A 609 -10.02 -9.99 10.03
CA LEU A 609 -8.67 -10.30 10.54
C LEU A 609 -7.59 -10.12 9.46
N VAL A 610 -7.82 -10.64 8.26
CA VAL A 610 -6.83 -10.55 7.17
C VAL A 610 -6.70 -9.12 6.62
N PHE A 611 -7.82 -8.46 6.30
CA PHE A 611 -7.79 -7.15 5.64
C PHE A 611 -7.35 -6.06 6.60
N ILE A 612 -7.74 -6.13 7.88
CA ILE A 612 -7.31 -5.16 8.87
C ILE A 612 -5.84 -5.36 9.22
N MET A 613 -5.34 -6.60 9.31
CA MET A 613 -3.88 -6.82 9.45
C MET A 613 -3.10 -6.21 8.28
N ILE A 614 -3.56 -6.41 7.05
CA ILE A 614 -2.98 -5.78 5.84
C ILE A 614 -2.99 -4.25 5.95
N LEU A 615 -4.11 -3.67 6.39
CA LEU A 615 -4.27 -2.23 6.53
C LEU A 615 -3.33 -1.66 7.59
N VAL A 616 -3.25 -2.29 8.78
CA VAL A 616 -2.41 -1.80 9.88
C VAL A 616 -0.92 -2.01 9.63
N SER A 617 -0.51 -2.96 8.77
CA SER A 617 0.89 -3.18 8.41
C SER A 617 1.41 -2.23 7.31
N ASN A 618 0.53 -1.60 6.53
CA ASN A 618 0.89 -0.77 5.36
C ASN A 618 0.59 0.72 5.59
N THR A 619 0.83 1.21 6.81
CA THR A 619 0.56 2.60 7.16
C THR A 619 1.61 3.15 8.11
N VAL A 620 1.49 4.43 8.44
CA VAL A 620 2.30 5.04 9.50
C VAL A 620 1.69 4.72 10.86
N CYS A 621 2.55 4.32 11.79
CA CYS A 621 2.19 3.84 13.10
C CYS A 621 3.13 4.41 14.16
N TYR A 622 2.62 5.34 14.97
CA TYR A 622 3.39 6.04 16.01
C TYR A 622 3.33 5.28 17.33
N VAL A 623 3.83 4.05 17.37
CA VAL A 623 3.89 3.25 18.61
C VAL A 623 5.09 3.69 19.46
N PRO A 624 4.96 3.81 20.80
CA PRO A 624 6.10 4.09 21.67
C PRO A 624 7.26 3.11 21.49
N LEU A 625 8.50 3.58 21.69
CA LEU A 625 9.74 2.80 21.52
C LEU A 625 9.82 1.53 22.37
#